data_AF-A0A7W1IWT3-F1
#
_entry.id   AF-A0A7W1IWT3-F1
#
_cell.length_a   1.000
_cell.length_b   1.000
_cell.length_c   1.000
_cell.angle_alpha   90.00
_cell.angle_beta   90.00
_cell.angle_gamma   90.00
#
_symmetry.space_group_name_H-M   'P 1'
#
loop_
_entity.id
_entity.type
_entity.pdbx_description
1 polymer ?
#
loop_
_entity_poly.entity_id
_entity_poly.type
_entity_poly.pdbx_seq_one_letter_code
_entity_poly.pdbx_strand_id
1 'polypeptide(L)'
;MSTVFEPVVSDNVVANNGKSNGNGTGTSRGREIKPIGLNGQKVVGKRYSLKDAKGDALETWSDIARRVVGHVSRAEQDPGMRDYFYNSMLEIMLNREFIPNTPCLVNAGKPKGQLAACFPTGTMISTINGAKPIESIEEGEMVLTHQGRYRRVTETFVRKGLLWTLKVAKLPAMKVTEEHPFLTESGWKRAADLAPGSDFVKIGSLIGETQIVPRIEIEGYAVGEFVYQPNIDRRLRSGPYSDQVSPIRASIEVDDEVAWFLGMYLAEGSTSDSDGRDVRFCLSKDEFDFGERLRFILNEKFGLAARNFAVDWEPRNNSWRTVRVHSKLLGRWLIDNFGKGFSGKFIPQWMMSAPHYLQAAFLQGIADGDGTTVNRGQTRITLSNEVLVRQLFEIAVRLGYSPSLRKNTRPKLATQDAWSLTYGERAWMAHGDYYQIRSCEPTGEETTVYNFEVEEDHSYVANQIAVHNCFVLNVPDSIEGIMEHAQAAAIIHQTGGGTGMTYEFLRPAGAMVNSTRGVASGPVSFMNIVNTMTEVVKQGGVRRGANMGMMRCLAGDTMISTIEGRVEIKDLVGKRPY
;
A
#
# COMPACT_ATOMS: atom_id res chain seq x y z
N MET A 1 31.46 26.45 15.61
CA MET A 1 32.51 26.52 14.58
C MET A 1 31.82 26.76 13.24
N SER A 2 32.32 27.77 12.54
CA SER A 2 31.77 28.48 11.38
C SER A 2 31.94 27.72 10.04
N THR A 3 31.34 28.29 8.98
CA THR A 3 31.34 27.97 7.53
C THR A 3 30.12 27.11 7.11
N VAL A 4 29.23 27.47 6.18
CA VAL A 4 29.25 28.38 5.01
C VAL A 4 27.82 28.87 4.73
N PHE A 5 27.58 30.19 4.77
CA PHE A 5 26.55 30.90 4.00
C PHE A 5 27.04 32.33 3.83
N GLU A 6 27.88 32.56 2.82
CA GLU A 6 28.06 33.92 2.29
C GLU A 6 26.99 34.18 1.23
N PRO A 7 26.32 35.35 1.26
CA PRO A 7 25.38 35.74 0.23
C PRO A 7 26.15 36.20 -1.00
N VAL A 8 25.96 35.53 -2.14
CA VAL A 8 26.34 36.07 -3.46
C VAL A 8 25.14 36.83 -4.00
N VAL A 9 24.90 38.04 -3.52
CA VAL A 9 24.35 39.16 -4.31
C VAL A 9 24.74 40.46 -3.60
N SER A 10 25.47 41.32 -4.31
CA SER A 10 25.88 42.65 -3.86
C SER A 10 24.70 43.53 -3.47
N ASP A 11 24.78 44.13 -2.28
CA ASP A 11 23.97 45.28 -1.87
C ASP A 11 24.12 46.42 -2.89
N ASN A 12 23.06 46.68 -3.65
CA ASN A 12 22.86 47.95 -4.33
C ASN A 12 21.36 48.16 -4.59
N VAL A 13 20.60 48.39 -3.51
CA VAL A 13 19.33 49.13 -3.60
C VAL A 13 19.58 50.48 -2.95
N VAL A 14 20.18 51.40 -3.72
CA VAL A 14 20.29 52.81 -3.33
C VAL A 14 18.90 53.43 -3.40
N ALA A 15 18.40 53.90 -2.26
CA ALA A 15 17.32 54.86 -2.19
C ALA A 15 17.79 56.17 -2.83
N ASN A 16 17.14 56.63 -3.90
CA ASN A 16 17.44 57.93 -4.50
C ASN A 16 16.19 58.80 -4.58
N ASN A 17 16.07 59.74 -3.64
CA ASN A 17 15.25 60.93 -3.74
C ASN A 17 16.01 61.93 -4.65
N GLY A 18 15.47 62.28 -5.82
CA GLY A 18 16.03 63.37 -6.62
C GLY A 18 15.50 63.45 -8.06
N LYS A 19 14.93 64.61 -8.41
CA LYS A 19 14.44 64.96 -9.75
C LYS A 19 15.59 65.11 -10.76
N SER A 20 15.48 64.56 -11.98
CA SER A 20 15.57 65.26 -13.28
C SER A 20 15.86 64.34 -14.49
N ASN A 21 15.13 64.65 -15.58
CA ASN A 21 15.40 64.53 -17.02
C ASN A 21 15.97 63.26 -17.70
N GLY A 22 15.05 62.56 -18.39
CA GLY A 22 15.11 62.15 -19.81
C GLY A 22 16.41 61.63 -20.44
N ASN A 23 16.48 60.32 -20.69
CA ASN A 23 16.36 59.75 -22.04
C ASN A 23 16.34 58.22 -21.97
N GLY A 24 15.57 57.60 -22.88
CA GLY A 24 15.17 56.20 -22.79
C GLY A 24 16.28 55.18 -23.09
N THR A 25 16.37 54.19 -22.22
CA THR A 25 16.74 52.80 -22.52
C THR A 25 15.83 51.90 -21.68
N GLY A 26 15.18 50.93 -22.32
CA GLY A 26 14.13 50.10 -21.72
C GLY A 26 14.69 49.17 -20.64
N THR A 27 14.55 49.58 -19.37
CA THR A 27 14.73 48.71 -18.21
C THR A 27 13.51 47.81 -18.05
N SER A 28 13.75 46.53 -17.76
CA SER A 28 12.72 45.56 -17.39
C SER A 28 11.92 46.09 -16.20
N ARG A 29 10.62 46.32 -16.41
CA ARG A 29 9.70 46.63 -15.31
C ARG A 29 9.60 45.40 -14.41
N GLY A 30 10.27 45.42 -13.26
CA GLY A 30 10.01 44.43 -12.20
C GLY A 30 8.54 44.47 -11.79
N ARG A 31 7.87 43.31 -11.77
CA ARG A 31 6.49 43.19 -11.28
C ARG A 31 6.42 43.59 -9.81
N GLU A 32 5.40 44.36 -9.44
CA GLU A 32 5.17 44.77 -8.05
C GLU A 32 4.62 43.58 -7.23
N ILE A 33 5.42 43.07 -6.29
CA ILE A 33 5.07 41.90 -5.47
C ILE A 33 4.02 42.31 -4.42
N LYS A 34 2.83 41.70 -4.45
CA LYS A 34 1.78 41.99 -3.48
C LYS A 34 2.16 41.51 -2.06
N PRO A 35 2.21 42.40 -1.05
CA PRO A 35 2.57 42.03 0.30
C PRO A 35 1.55 41.07 0.93
N ILE A 36 2.03 40.15 1.76
CA ILE A 36 1.18 39.26 2.56
C ILE A 36 0.55 40.07 3.69
N GLY A 37 -0.77 39.97 3.86
CA GLY A 37 -1.49 40.59 4.97
C GLY A 37 -1.10 40.00 6.33
N LEU A 38 -1.31 40.76 7.42
CA LEU A 38 -0.91 40.41 8.79
C LEU A 38 -1.28 38.97 9.23
N ASN A 39 -2.48 38.50 8.87
CA ASN A 39 -2.90 37.13 9.17
C ASN A 39 -2.10 36.08 8.39
N GLY A 40 -1.81 36.33 7.11
CA GLY A 40 -0.98 35.46 6.29
C GLY A 40 0.45 35.38 6.82
N GLN A 41 1.01 36.49 7.29
CA GLN A 41 2.36 36.52 7.88
C GLN A 41 2.42 35.66 9.14
N LYS A 42 1.43 35.78 10.03
CA LYS A 42 1.31 34.95 11.25
C LYS A 42 1.20 33.47 10.91
N VAL A 43 0.40 33.10 9.90
CA VAL A 43 0.23 31.70 9.49
C VAL A 43 1.52 31.13 8.89
N VAL A 44 2.18 31.88 8.02
CA VAL A 44 3.45 31.49 7.39
C VAL A 44 4.54 31.30 8.45
N GLY A 45 4.71 32.28 9.34
CA GLY A 45 5.66 32.20 10.46
C GLY A 45 5.36 31.01 11.38
N LYS A 46 4.10 30.76 11.71
CA LYS A 46 3.72 29.65 12.59
C LYS A 46 3.96 28.27 11.96
N ARG A 47 3.72 28.12 10.65
CA ARG A 47 3.62 26.80 9.98
C ARG A 47 4.84 26.39 9.17
N TYR A 48 5.53 27.32 8.52
CA TYR A 48 6.51 26.99 7.48
C TYR A 48 7.91 27.53 7.76
N SER A 49 8.00 28.53 8.62
CA SER A 49 9.27 29.09 9.08
C SER A 49 10.10 28.06 9.83
N LEU A 50 11.41 28.11 9.64
CA LEU A 50 12.37 27.63 10.64
C LEU A 50 12.11 28.34 11.96
N LYS A 51 12.31 27.64 13.07
CA LYS A 51 12.06 28.16 14.41
C LYS A 51 13.31 28.11 15.24
N ASP A 52 13.45 29.06 16.15
CA ASP A 52 14.51 29.04 17.14
C ASP A 52 14.21 28.02 18.26
N ALA A 53 15.11 27.94 19.24
CA ALA A 53 14.96 27.04 20.38
C ALA A 53 13.74 27.37 21.28
N LYS A 54 13.15 28.56 21.14
CA LYS A 54 11.96 29.01 21.88
C LYS A 54 10.67 28.81 21.07
N GLY A 55 10.78 28.39 19.81
CA GLY A 55 9.65 28.13 18.92
C GLY A 55 9.19 29.36 18.12
N ASP A 56 9.95 30.45 18.16
CA ASP A 56 9.66 31.68 17.44
C ASP A 56 10.08 31.57 15.98
N ALA A 57 9.31 32.18 15.07
CA ALA A 57 9.55 32.14 13.64
C ALA A 57 10.80 32.96 13.26
N LEU A 58 11.74 32.32 12.56
CA LEU A 58 12.97 32.94 12.07
C LEU A 58 12.90 33.45 10.63
N GLU A 59 11.86 33.10 9.88
CA GLU A 59 11.76 33.36 8.44
C GLU A 59 10.45 34.07 8.07
N THR A 60 10.58 35.05 7.16
CA THR A 60 9.43 35.62 6.44
C THR A 60 9.04 34.74 5.25
N TRP A 61 7.92 35.05 4.60
CA TRP A 61 7.55 34.37 3.33
C TRP A 61 8.64 34.45 2.28
N SER A 62 9.27 35.62 2.14
CA SER A 62 10.34 35.82 1.18
C SER A 62 11.55 34.93 1.50
N ASP A 63 11.86 34.73 2.77
CA ASP A 63 12.98 33.88 3.21
C ASP A 63 12.67 32.40 2.96
N ILE A 64 11.44 31.97 3.26
CA ILE A 64 10.97 30.60 2.97
C ILE A 64 11.01 30.33 1.47
N ALA A 65 10.52 31.25 0.64
CA ALA A 65 10.55 31.10 -0.82
C ALA A 65 11.99 30.96 -1.34
N ARG A 66 12.92 31.81 -0.87
CA ARG A 66 14.34 31.72 -1.23
C ARG A 66 14.97 30.40 -0.79
N ARG A 67 14.67 29.94 0.42
CA ARG A 67 15.16 28.66 0.95
C ARG A 67 14.66 27.48 0.12
N VAL A 68 13.37 27.44 -0.17
CA VAL A 68 12.73 26.34 -0.90
C VAL A 68 13.26 26.28 -2.34
N VAL A 69 13.20 27.40 -3.06
CA VAL A 69 13.68 27.46 -4.45
C VAL A 69 15.18 27.20 -4.52
N GLY A 70 15.96 27.76 -3.59
CA GLY A 70 17.41 27.53 -3.50
C GLY A 70 17.82 26.11 -3.13
N HIS A 71 16.91 25.33 -2.53
CA HIS A 71 17.14 23.91 -2.30
C HIS A 71 16.80 23.08 -3.54
N VAL A 72 15.66 23.35 -4.18
CA VAL A 72 15.20 22.64 -5.38
C VAL A 72 16.10 22.92 -6.59
N SER A 73 16.58 24.16 -6.74
CA SER A 73 17.44 24.55 -7.86
C SER A 73 18.77 23.78 -7.90
N ARG A 74 19.22 23.21 -6.79
CA ARG A 74 20.46 22.41 -6.72
C ARG A 74 20.41 21.13 -7.56
N ALA A 75 19.22 20.67 -7.93
CA ALA A 75 19.07 19.56 -8.88
C ALA A 75 19.64 19.92 -10.27
N GLU A 76 19.61 21.20 -10.63
CA GLU A 76 20.22 21.71 -11.86
C GLU A 76 21.74 21.83 -11.69
N GLN A 77 22.49 21.11 -12.52
CA GLN A 77 23.94 21.00 -12.43
C GLN A 77 24.64 22.17 -13.13
N ASP A 78 24.02 22.76 -14.15
CA ASP A 78 24.58 23.92 -14.85
C ASP A 78 24.38 25.22 -14.03
N PRO A 79 25.44 26.01 -13.76
CA PRO A 79 25.34 27.22 -12.94
C PRO A 79 24.42 28.31 -13.51
N GLY A 80 24.47 28.56 -14.83
CA GLY A 80 23.65 29.61 -15.45
C GLY A 80 22.16 29.23 -15.44
N MET A 81 21.89 27.95 -15.66
CA MET A 81 20.55 27.37 -15.66
C MET A 81 19.96 27.31 -14.25
N ARG A 82 20.79 27.00 -13.26
CA ARG A 82 20.42 27.02 -11.84
C ARG A 82 20.00 28.41 -11.41
N ASP A 83 20.77 29.43 -11.76
CA ASP A 83 20.46 30.83 -11.43
C ASP A 83 19.19 31.29 -12.13
N TYR A 84 19.01 30.91 -13.39
CA TYR A 84 17.80 31.22 -14.15
C TYR A 84 16.54 30.56 -13.55
N PHE A 85 16.59 29.26 -13.26
CA PHE A 85 15.49 28.55 -12.58
C PHE A 85 15.20 29.16 -11.21
N TYR A 86 16.25 29.47 -10.44
CA TYR A 86 16.12 30.08 -9.13
C TYR A 86 15.36 31.40 -9.20
N ASN A 87 15.78 32.31 -10.09
CA ASN A 87 15.16 33.62 -10.22
C ASN A 87 13.70 33.52 -10.71
N SER A 88 13.45 32.67 -11.72
CA SER A 88 12.12 32.49 -12.31
C SER A 88 11.13 31.88 -11.32
N MET A 89 11.52 30.79 -10.65
CA MET A 89 10.66 30.10 -9.68
C MET A 89 10.49 30.91 -8.39
N LEU A 90 11.51 31.67 -7.98
CA LEU A 90 11.41 32.59 -6.85
C LEU A 90 10.37 33.67 -7.11
N GLU A 91 10.34 34.27 -8.31
CA GLU A 91 9.32 35.26 -8.68
C GLU A 91 7.90 34.67 -8.61
N ILE A 92 7.70 33.48 -9.18
CA ILE A 92 6.41 32.76 -9.17
C ILE A 92 5.96 32.48 -7.71
N MET A 93 6.86 31.99 -6.87
CA MET A 93 6.56 31.73 -5.45
C MET A 93 6.30 33.01 -4.66
N LEU A 94 7.09 34.08 -4.85
CA LEU A 94 6.88 35.35 -4.16
C LEU A 94 5.50 35.96 -4.49
N ASN A 95 5.07 35.84 -5.74
CA ASN A 95 3.75 36.27 -6.20
C ASN A 95 2.61 35.33 -5.78
N ARG A 96 2.93 34.17 -5.18
CA ARG A 96 1.98 33.13 -4.78
C ARG A 96 1.18 32.57 -5.96
N GLU A 97 1.76 32.64 -7.15
CA GLU A 97 1.23 32.00 -8.36
C GLU A 97 1.40 30.48 -8.29
N PHE A 98 2.41 30.03 -7.52
CA PHE A 98 2.62 28.63 -7.17
C PHE A 98 3.12 28.53 -5.72
N ILE A 99 2.56 27.57 -4.96
CA ILE A 99 3.01 27.25 -3.61
C ILE A 99 3.14 25.72 -3.53
N PRO A 100 4.35 25.16 -3.30
CA PRO A 100 4.53 23.72 -3.25
C PRO A 100 3.91 23.13 -1.99
N ASN A 101 3.81 21.81 -1.94
CA ASN A 101 3.22 21.10 -0.81
C ASN A 101 3.90 21.45 0.53
N THR A 102 3.19 21.23 1.64
CA THR A 102 3.70 21.55 2.99
C THR A 102 5.03 20.85 3.31
N PRO A 103 5.25 19.56 2.95
CA PRO A 103 6.57 18.93 3.10
C PRO A 103 7.69 19.70 2.41
N CYS A 104 7.49 20.17 1.18
CA CYS A 104 8.46 20.99 0.46
C CYS A 104 8.74 22.32 1.17
N LEU A 105 7.69 23.04 1.59
CA LEU A 105 7.84 24.32 2.32
C LEU A 105 8.59 24.16 3.64
N VAL A 106 8.30 23.10 4.39
CA VAL A 106 8.83 22.88 5.74
C VAL A 106 10.23 22.25 5.71
N ASN A 107 10.51 21.39 4.73
CA ASN A 107 11.71 20.54 4.77
C ASN A 107 12.84 21.03 3.85
N ALA A 108 12.54 21.78 2.78
CA ALA A 108 13.56 22.24 1.86
C ALA A 108 14.63 23.10 2.55
N GLY A 109 15.90 22.88 2.23
CA GLY A 109 17.03 23.64 2.78
C GLY A 109 17.46 23.25 4.20
N LYS A 110 16.71 22.37 4.88
CA LYS A 110 17.19 21.71 6.11
C LYS A 110 18.22 20.64 5.75
N PRO A 111 19.09 20.22 6.69
CA PRO A 111 20.10 19.18 6.45
C PRO A 111 19.57 17.84 5.90
N LYS A 112 18.25 17.58 5.96
CA LYS A 112 17.60 16.31 5.57
C LYS A 112 16.37 16.48 4.65
N GLY A 113 16.26 17.58 3.88
CA GLY A 113 15.03 18.01 3.19
C GLY A 113 14.33 17.01 2.25
N GLN A 114 13.36 16.25 2.76
CA GLN A 114 12.80 15.05 2.11
C GLN A 114 11.28 15.17 1.82
N LEU A 115 10.81 14.72 0.64
CA LEU A 115 9.52 15.18 0.02
C LEU A 115 8.40 14.13 -0.25
N ALA A 116 8.67 12.82 -0.22
CA ALA A 116 7.71 11.72 -0.46
C ALA A 116 7.38 10.91 0.83
N ALA A 117 6.50 9.89 0.80
CA ALA A 117 6.07 9.02 1.91
C ALA A 117 6.36 7.52 1.66
N CYS A 118 6.86 6.72 2.62
CA CYS A 118 7.31 5.33 2.36
C CYS A 118 7.34 4.38 3.59
N PHE A 119 7.59 3.07 3.38
CA PHE A 119 7.82 2.03 4.41
C PHE A 119 9.17 1.30 4.23
N PRO A 120 9.81 0.76 5.28
CA PRO A 120 11.05 -0.02 5.12
C PRO A 120 10.82 -1.44 4.58
N THR A 121 11.92 -2.06 4.12
CA THR A 121 12.00 -3.49 3.75
C THR A 121 11.34 -4.40 4.79
N GLY A 122 10.66 -5.45 4.30
CA GLY A 122 9.95 -6.45 5.11
C GLY A 122 8.55 -6.02 5.55
N THR A 123 8.07 -4.84 5.15
CA THR A 123 6.68 -4.45 5.37
C THR A 123 5.77 -5.31 4.50
N MET A 124 4.86 -6.08 5.11
CA MET A 124 4.00 -7.00 4.37
C MET A 124 2.81 -6.28 3.74
N ILE A 125 2.64 -6.44 2.43
CA ILE A 125 1.57 -5.87 1.61
C ILE A 125 0.58 -6.98 1.27
N SER A 126 -0.72 -6.70 1.43
CA SER A 126 -1.77 -7.67 1.11
C SER A 126 -2.01 -7.70 -0.40
N THR A 127 -1.67 -8.82 -1.05
CA THR A 127 -1.87 -9.04 -2.50
C THR A 127 -2.91 -10.14 -2.75
N ILE A 128 -3.37 -10.26 -4.00
CA ILE A 128 -4.31 -11.32 -4.39
C ILE A 128 -3.76 -12.74 -4.22
N ASN A 129 -2.43 -12.88 -4.18
CA ASN A 129 -1.72 -14.15 -4.03
C ASN A 129 -1.12 -14.33 -2.62
N GLY A 130 -1.67 -13.64 -1.63
CA GLY A 130 -1.16 -13.62 -0.27
C GLY A 130 -0.22 -12.45 0.01
N ALA A 131 0.18 -12.31 1.27
CA ALA A 131 1.01 -11.18 1.69
C ALA A 131 2.43 -11.28 1.10
N LYS A 132 2.94 -10.19 0.54
CA LYS A 132 4.31 -10.08 0.01
C LYS A 132 5.07 -8.92 0.67
N PRO A 133 6.39 -9.02 0.88
CA PRO A 133 7.16 -7.91 1.40
C PRO A 133 7.23 -6.77 0.36
N ILE A 134 7.20 -5.52 0.84
CA ILE A 134 7.05 -4.31 0.00
C ILE A 134 8.12 -4.17 -1.09
N GLU A 135 9.36 -4.59 -0.80
CA GLU A 135 10.48 -4.55 -1.75
C GLU A 135 10.36 -5.55 -2.91
N SER A 136 9.43 -6.51 -2.82
CA SER A 136 9.16 -7.52 -3.85
C SER A 136 7.91 -7.22 -4.68
N ILE A 137 7.22 -6.12 -4.39
CA ILE A 137 6.05 -5.70 -5.16
C ILE A 137 6.52 -5.15 -6.50
N GLU A 138 5.91 -5.64 -7.57
CA GLU A 138 6.20 -5.26 -8.95
C GLU A 138 5.00 -4.58 -9.60
N GLU A 139 5.25 -3.81 -10.66
CA GLU A 139 4.19 -3.24 -11.49
C GLU A 139 3.31 -4.34 -12.09
N GLY A 140 2.01 -4.12 -12.13
CA GLY A 140 1.04 -5.12 -12.59
C GLY A 140 0.48 -6.00 -11.49
N GLU A 141 1.09 -6.06 -10.30
CA GLU A 141 0.55 -6.85 -9.19
C GLU A 141 -0.75 -6.27 -8.63
N MET A 142 -1.62 -7.13 -8.12
CA MET A 142 -2.92 -6.75 -7.58
C MET A 142 -2.86 -6.68 -6.05
N VAL A 143 -3.03 -5.48 -5.50
CA VAL A 143 -2.97 -5.20 -4.05
C VAL A 143 -4.35 -4.81 -3.49
N LEU A 144 -4.61 -5.19 -2.25
CA LEU A 144 -5.87 -4.89 -1.57
C LEU A 144 -5.90 -3.42 -1.15
N THR A 145 -7.01 -2.72 -1.44
CA THR A 145 -7.19 -1.28 -1.16
C THR A 145 -8.08 -1.03 0.06
N HIS A 146 -8.16 0.22 0.51
CA HIS A 146 -9.06 0.61 1.61
C HIS A 146 -10.55 0.39 1.31
N GLN A 147 -10.93 0.24 0.03
CA GLN A 147 -12.30 -0.06 -0.40
C GLN A 147 -12.60 -1.57 -0.42
N GLY A 148 -11.64 -2.39 0.01
CA GLY A 148 -11.83 -3.84 0.07
C GLY A 148 -11.90 -4.52 -1.29
N ARG A 149 -11.25 -3.96 -2.31
CA ARG A 149 -11.10 -4.53 -3.65
C ARG A 149 -9.63 -4.57 -4.03
N TYR A 150 -9.27 -5.42 -4.98
CA TYR A 150 -7.90 -5.46 -5.52
C TYR A 150 -7.74 -4.48 -6.67
N ARG A 151 -6.62 -3.75 -6.68
CA ARG A 151 -6.23 -2.82 -7.75
C ARG A 151 -4.79 -3.04 -8.14
N ARG A 152 -4.47 -2.74 -9.40
CA ARG A 152 -3.14 -2.95 -9.96
C ARG A 152 -2.15 -1.90 -9.46
N VAL A 153 -0.92 -2.35 -9.20
CA VAL A 153 0.24 -1.50 -8.96
C VAL A 153 0.70 -0.90 -10.29
N THR A 154 0.80 0.43 -10.35
CA THR A 154 1.14 1.15 -11.60
C THR A 154 2.58 1.62 -11.65
N GLU A 155 3.21 1.86 -10.50
CA GLU A 155 4.59 2.34 -10.42
C GLU A 155 5.19 2.00 -9.05
N THR A 156 6.50 1.80 -8.97
CA THR A 156 7.22 1.54 -7.69
C THR A 156 8.30 2.60 -7.42
N PHE A 157 8.54 2.90 -6.13
CA PHE A 157 9.47 3.95 -5.69
C PHE A 157 10.37 3.45 -4.56
N VAL A 158 11.64 3.87 -4.59
CA VAL A 158 12.63 3.56 -3.55
C VAL A 158 13.45 4.79 -3.19
N ARG A 159 13.70 5.01 -1.89
CA ARG A 159 14.54 6.11 -1.41
C ARG A 159 15.08 5.84 0.00
N LYS A 160 15.80 6.80 0.60
CA LYS A 160 16.14 6.80 2.04
C LYS A 160 15.10 7.57 2.85
N GLY A 161 14.82 7.15 4.09
CA GLY A 161 13.87 7.84 4.97
C GLY A 161 14.11 7.56 6.44
N LEU A 162 13.81 8.55 7.28
CA LEU A 162 13.83 8.40 8.74
C LEU A 162 12.60 7.63 9.20
N LEU A 163 12.82 6.71 10.14
CA LEU A 163 11.78 5.85 10.65
C LEU A 163 11.15 6.39 11.93
N TRP A 164 9.86 6.12 12.01
CA TRP A 164 9.01 6.19 13.18
C TRP A 164 8.52 4.79 13.51
N THR A 165 8.24 4.53 14.78
CA THR A 165 7.59 3.31 15.23
C THR A 165 6.14 3.61 15.54
N LEU A 166 5.23 3.07 14.74
CA LEU A 166 3.80 3.11 14.96
C LEU A 166 3.37 1.85 15.72
N LYS A 167 2.73 2.04 16.87
CA LYS A 167 2.10 0.98 17.66
C LYS A 167 0.59 1.12 17.54
N VAL A 168 -0.05 0.14 16.92
CA VAL A 168 -1.51 0.02 16.85
C VAL A 168 -1.95 -1.08 17.82
N ALA A 169 -3.08 -0.89 18.50
CA ALA A 169 -3.64 -1.92 19.35
C ALA A 169 -3.80 -3.23 18.57
N LYS A 170 -3.59 -4.37 19.24
CA LYS A 170 -3.82 -5.72 18.70
C LYS A 170 -2.93 -6.13 17.53
N LEU A 171 -2.02 -5.27 17.06
CA LEU A 171 -1.09 -5.55 15.98
C LEU A 171 0.37 -5.45 16.45
N PRO A 172 1.32 -6.08 15.74
CA PRO A 172 2.74 -5.80 15.93
C PRO A 172 3.04 -4.32 15.61
N ALA A 173 4.08 -3.79 16.25
CA ALA A 173 4.57 -2.46 15.89
C ALA A 173 5.10 -2.48 14.45
N MET A 174 4.86 -1.39 13.71
CA MET A 174 5.39 -1.22 12.36
C MET A 174 6.29 0.01 12.28
N LYS A 175 7.23 -0.03 11.34
CA LYS A 175 8.13 1.09 11.04
C LYS A 175 7.60 1.83 9.81
N VAL A 176 7.62 3.15 9.83
CA VAL A 176 7.06 4.00 8.78
C VAL A 176 7.75 5.36 8.75
N THR A 177 7.68 6.12 7.66
CA THR A 177 8.14 7.51 7.65
C THR A 177 7.09 8.47 8.26
N GLU A 178 7.51 9.65 8.72
CA GLU A 178 6.65 10.59 9.49
C GLU A 178 5.41 11.07 8.73
N GLU A 179 5.52 11.15 7.42
CA GLU A 179 4.56 11.73 6.51
C GLU A 179 3.53 10.74 5.97
N HIS A 180 3.72 9.43 6.23
CA HIS A 180 2.89 8.40 5.61
C HIS A 180 1.43 8.47 6.07
N PRO A 181 0.44 8.57 5.17
CA PRO A 181 -0.96 8.69 5.57
C PRO A 181 -1.61 7.35 5.92
N PHE A 182 -2.37 7.35 7.01
CA PHE A 182 -3.19 6.24 7.50
C PHE A 182 -4.66 6.65 7.50
N LEU A 183 -5.55 5.74 7.09
CA LEU A 183 -6.98 6.01 7.10
C LEU A 183 -7.50 5.94 8.53
N THR A 184 -7.99 7.06 9.06
CA THR A 184 -8.64 7.13 10.37
C THR A 184 -10.15 7.34 10.21
N GLU A 185 -10.91 7.21 11.30
CA GLU A 185 -12.34 7.54 11.33
C GLU A 185 -12.63 8.99 10.89
N SER A 186 -11.65 9.89 11.01
CA SER A 186 -11.73 11.30 10.60
C SER A 186 -11.11 11.59 9.23
N GLY A 187 -10.74 10.55 8.47
CA GLY A 187 -10.05 10.63 7.19
C GLY A 187 -8.55 10.37 7.29
N TRP A 188 -7.82 10.66 6.21
CA TRP A 188 -6.38 10.38 6.12
C TRP A 188 -5.55 11.31 7.02
N LYS A 189 -4.70 10.72 7.87
CA LYS A 189 -3.76 11.44 8.75
C LYS A 189 -2.34 10.92 8.57
N ARG A 190 -1.35 11.80 8.59
CA ARG A 190 0.07 11.43 8.54
C ARG A 190 0.47 10.71 9.84
N ALA A 191 1.47 9.84 9.77
CA ALA A 191 2.00 9.13 10.93
C ALA A 191 2.30 10.07 12.11
N ALA A 192 2.95 11.20 11.87
CA ALA A 192 3.28 12.19 12.90
C ALA A 192 2.09 12.99 13.45
N ASP A 193 0.95 12.99 12.73
CA ASP A 193 -0.27 13.70 13.15
C ASP A 193 -1.28 12.76 13.87
N LEU A 194 -0.98 11.46 13.96
CA LEU A 194 -1.84 10.50 14.66
C LEU A 194 -1.83 10.79 16.16
N ALA A 195 -3.02 10.95 16.75
CA ALA A 195 -3.20 11.21 18.18
C ALA A 195 -3.38 9.90 18.96
N PRO A 196 -2.38 9.45 19.76
CA PRO A 196 -2.50 8.22 20.53
C PRO A 196 -3.69 8.24 21.49
N GLY A 197 -4.37 7.10 21.62
CA GLY A 197 -5.55 6.94 22.46
C GLY A 197 -6.85 7.54 21.90
N SER A 198 -6.77 8.49 20.97
CA SER A 198 -7.95 9.13 20.37
C SER A 198 -8.20 8.65 18.95
N ASP A 199 -7.14 8.53 18.13
CA ASP A 199 -7.27 8.09 16.75
C ASP A 199 -7.31 6.56 16.64
N PHE A 200 -8.12 6.08 15.71
CA PHE A 200 -8.18 4.69 15.29
C PHE A 200 -7.89 4.59 13.79
N VAL A 201 -7.17 3.55 13.38
CA VAL A 201 -6.81 3.31 11.98
C VAL A 201 -7.58 2.13 11.41
N LYS A 202 -7.97 2.25 10.13
CA LYS A 202 -8.72 1.25 9.40
C LYS A 202 -7.88 -0.01 9.17
N ILE A 203 -8.44 -1.15 9.51
CA ILE A 203 -7.94 -2.47 9.17
C ILE A 203 -8.45 -2.85 7.79
N GLY A 204 -7.54 -3.31 6.93
CA GLY A 204 -7.86 -3.71 5.57
C GLY A 204 -8.47 -5.11 5.52
N SER A 205 -9.55 -5.24 4.75
CA SER A 205 -10.17 -6.52 4.40
C SER A 205 -10.90 -6.41 3.08
N LEU A 206 -10.99 -7.51 2.33
CA LEU A 206 -11.90 -7.62 1.20
C LEU A 206 -13.34 -7.31 1.61
N ILE A 207 -14.07 -6.58 0.77
CA ILE A 207 -15.50 -6.30 0.91
C ILE A 207 -16.25 -7.07 -0.18
N GLY A 208 -17.37 -7.68 0.20
CA GLY A 208 -18.20 -8.50 -0.69
C GLY A 208 -17.81 -9.98 -0.68
N GLU A 209 -18.72 -10.81 -1.16
CA GLU A 209 -18.59 -12.26 -1.24
C GLU A 209 -18.94 -12.70 -2.66
N THR A 210 -18.27 -13.74 -3.17
CA THR A 210 -18.78 -14.42 -4.36
C THR A 210 -20.10 -15.08 -4.03
N GLN A 211 -21.13 -14.83 -4.85
CA GLN A 211 -22.42 -15.52 -4.73
C GLN A 211 -22.38 -16.95 -5.29
N ILE A 212 -21.30 -17.29 -6.00
CA ILE A 212 -21.11 -18.61 -6.59
C ILE A 212 -20.43 -19.51 -5.56
N VAL A 213 -21.13 -20.57 -5.16
CA VAL A 213 -20.54 -21.62 -4.31
C VAL A 213 -19.39 -22.27 -5.08
N PRO A 214 -18.15 -22.25 -4.54
CA PRO A 214 -17.01 -22.80 -5.24
C PRO A 214 -17.13 -24.32 -5.35
N ARG A 215 -16.53 -24.87 -6.40
CA ARG A 215 -16.43 -26.32 -6.63
C ARG A 215 -14.97 -26.71 -6.78
N ILE A 216 -14.61 -27.84 -6.21
CA ILE A 216 -13.34 -28.51 -6.42
C ILE A 216 -13.49 -29.32 -7.71
N GLU A 217 -12.84 -28.85 -8.77
CA GLU A 217 -12.79 -29.55 -10.04
C GLU A 217 -11.47 -30.33 -10.15
N ILE A 218 -11.58 -31.63 -10.43
CA ILE A 218 -10.45 -32.55 -10.53
C ILE A 218 -10.37 -33.09 -11.94
N GLU A 219 -9.27 -32.80 -12.60
CA GLU A 219 -9.01 -33.28 -13.94
C GLU A 219 -8.47 -34.72 -13.94
N GLY A 220 -8.98 -35.53 -14.86
CA GLY A 220 -8.54 -36.91 -15.07
C GLY A 220 -9.35 -37.61 -16.14
N TYR A 221 -9.18 -38.92 -16.24
CA TYR A 221 -9.95 -39.75 -17.15
C TYR A 221 -11.31 -40.03 -16.54
N ALA A 222 -12.38 -39.56 -17.20
CA ALA A 222 -13.73 -39.64 -16.67
C ALA A 222 -14.34 -41.05 -16.78
N VAL A 223 -15.01 -41.47 -15.71
CA VAL A 223 -15.83 -42.68 -15.61
C VAL A 223 -17.09 -42.29 -14.83
N GLY A 224 -18.16 -41.95 -15.55
CA GLY A 224 -19.36 -41.38 -14.93
C GLY A 224 -19.04 -40.06 -14.22
N GLU A 225 -19.41 -39.95 -12.95
CA GLU A 225 -19.13 -38.76 -12.10
C GLU A 225 -17.73 -38.76 -11.46
N PHE A 226 -16.93 -39.80 -11.72
CA PHE A 226 -15.60 -39.96 -11.15
C PHE A 226 -14.51 -39.74 -12.20
N VAL A 227 -13.31 -39.41 -11.73
CA VAL A 227 -12.09 -39.33 -12.53
C VAL A 227 -10.97 -40.14 -11.89
N TYR A 228 -10.04 -40.60 -12.72
CA TYR A 228 -8.82 -41.27 -12.25
C TYR A 228 -7.63 -40.93 -13.15
N GLN A 229 -6.43 -41.23 -12.66
CA GLN A 229 -5.21 -41.12 -13.47
C GLN A 229 -4.69 -42.53 -13.81
N PRO A 230 -4.75 -42.96 -15.09
CA PRO A 230 -4.27 -44.27 -15.49
C PRO A 230 -2.76 -44.38 -15.30
N ASN A 231 -2.32 -45.57 -14.87
CA ASN A 231 -0.91 -45.87 -14.73
C ASN A 231 -0.27 -46.00 -16.13
N ILE A 232 0.71 -45.16 -16.45
CA ILE A 232 1.32 -45.07 -17.79
C ILE A 232 2.30 -46.24 -18.03
N ASP A 233 2.71 -46.95 -16.96
CA ASP A 233 3.64 -48.07 -17.06
C ASP A 233 2.95 -49.34 -17.60
N ARG A 234 3.23 -49.66 -18.87
CA ARG A 234 2.58 -50.75 -19.63
C ARG A 234 2.82 -52.16 -19.04
N ARG A 235 3.81 -52.35 -18.17
CA ARG A 235 4.21 -53.68 -17.64
C ARG A 235 3.33 -54.22 -16.52
N LEU A 236 2.47 -53.39 -15.92
CA LEU A 236 1.59 -53.77 -14.79
C LEU A 236 0.14 -54.05 -15.22
N ARG A 237 -0.11 -54.22 -16.53
CA ARG A 237 -1.45 -54.38 -17.09
C ARG A 237 -2.00 -55.79 -16.83
N SER A 238 -2.83 -55.92 -15.81
CA SER A 238 -3.89 -56.93 -15.75
C SER A 238 -5.21 -56.25 -15.40
N GLY A 239 -6.09 -56.09 -16.38
CA GLY A 239 -7.47 -55.60 -16.22
C GLY A 239 -7.74 -54.16 -16.75
N PRO A 240 -8.99 -53.84 -17.14
CA PRO A 240 -9.41 -52.48 -17.53
C PRO A 240 -9.42 -51.48 -16.36
N TYR A 241 -9.29 -51.99 -15.14
CA TYR A 241 -8.99 -51.26 -13.91
C TYR A 241 -7.75 -51.93 -13.31
N SER A 242 -6.70 -51.19 -13.00
CA SER A 242 -5.84 -51.67 -11.92
C SER A 242 -6.60 -51.33 -10.63
N ASP A 243 -6.97 -52.32 -9.82
CA ASP A 243 -7.57 -52.14 -8.48
C ASP A 243 -6.70 -51.28 -7.53
N GLN A 244 -5.55 -50.83 -8.00
CA GLN A 244 -4.56 -49.97 -7.34
C GLN A 244 -4.80 -48.46 -7.51
N VAL A 245 -5.74 -48.01 -8.36
CA VAL A 245 -6.02 -46.58 -8.57
C VAL A 245 -7.44 -46.25 -8.11
N SER A 246 -7.56 -45.54 -6.99
CA SER A 246 -8.84 -45.08 -6.46
C SER A 246 -9.41 -43.93 -7.30
N PRO A 247 -10.59 -44.07 -7.92
CA PRO A 247 -11.28 -42.95 -8.55
C PRO A 247 -11.72 -41.93 -7.50
N ILE A 248 -11.80 -40.66 -7.89
CA ILE A 248 -12.27 -39.54 -7.06
C ILE A 248 -13.41 -38.84 -7.80
N ARG A 249 -14.39 -38.26 -7.09
CA ARG A 249 -15.42 -37.45 -7.74
C ARG A 249 -14.79 -36.31 -8.54
N ALA A 250 -15.27 -36.12 -9.77
CA ALA A 250 -14.72 -35.12 -10.70
C ALA A 250 -14.99 -33.68 -10.23
N SER A 251 -16.15 -33.46 -9.63
CA SER A 251 -16.64 -32.15 -9.22
C SER A 251 -17.29 -32.24 -7.85
N ILE A 252 -16.76 -31.50 -6.88
CA ILE A 252 -17.19 -31.56 -5.48
C ILE A 252 -17.59 -30.15 -5.05
N GLU A 253 -18.82 -29.98 -4.57
CA GLU A 253 -19.27 -28.70 -4.03
C GLU A 253 -18.56 -28.38 -2.72
N VAL A 254 -18.12 -27.14 -2.55
CA VAL A 254 -17.54 -26.67 -1.29
C VAL A 254 -18.68 -26.20 -0.38
N ASP A 255 -19.19 -27.14 0.42
CA ASP A 255 -20.06 -26.86 1.56
C ASP A 255 -19.24 -26.60 2.84
N ASP A 256 -19.92 -26.44 3.97
CA ASP A 256 -19.31 -26.20 5.28
C ASP A 256 -18.39 -27.35 5.73
N GLU A 257 -18.77 -28.60 5.49
CA GLU A 257 -17.93 -29.77 5.77
C GLU A 257 -16.65 -29.79 4.93
N VAL A 258 -16.76 -29.53 3.63
CA VAL A 258 -15.59 -29.46 2.74
C VAL A 258 -14.71 -28.27 3.09
N ALA A 259 -15.29 -27.10 3.40
CA ALA A 259 -14.54 -25.94 3.86
C ALA A 259 -13.78 -26.23 5.17
N TRP A 260 -14.44 -26.86 6.15
CA TRP A 260 -13.79 -27.32 7.39
C TRP A 260 -12.63 -28.28 7.12
N PHE A 261 -12.81 -29.26 6.22
CA PHE A 261 -11.76 -30.19 5.78
C PHE A 261 -10.54 -29.45 5.20
N LEU A 262 -10.76 -28.42 4.37
CA LEU A 262 -9.68 -27.62 3.80
C LEU A 262 -8.93 -26.82 4.88
N GLY A 263 -9.64 -26.36 5.91
CA GLY A 263 -9.01 -25.75 7.09
C GLY A 263 -8.14 -26.74 7.86
N MET A 264 -8.68 -27.94 8.15
CA MET A 264 -7.91 -29.02 8.76
C MET A 264 -6.68 -29.41 7.93
N TYR A 265 -6.73 -29.29 6.60
CA TYR A 265 -5.56 -29.57 5.76
C TYR A 265 -4.43 -28.55 5.98
N LEU A 266 -4.77 -27.27 6.15
CA LEU A 266 -3.76 -26.26 6.43
C LEU A 266 -3.12 -26.44 7.81
N ALA A 267 -3.90 -26.86 8.82
CA ALA A 267 -3.42 -27.16 10.15
C ALA A 267 -2.62 -28.48 10.19
N GLU A 268 -3.30 -29.61 10.03
CA GLU A 268 -2.78 -30.95 10.31
C GLU A 268 -2.44 -31.77 9.05
N GLY A 269 -2.81 -31.25 7.88
CA GLY A 269 -2.65 -31.93 6.61
C GLY A 269 -1.23 -31.89 6.05
N SER A 270 -0.82 -33.02 5.48
CA SER A 270 0.43 -33.18 4.72
C SER A 270 0.23 -34.05 3.48
N THR A 271 1.01 -33.76 2.45
CA THR A 271 1.09 -34.57 1.22
C THR A 271 2.48 -35.18 1.09
N SER A 272 2.57 -36.39 0.53
CA SER A 272 3.86 -37.08 0.34
C SER A 272 4.88 -36.28 -0.48
N ASP A 273 6.17 -36.38 -0.16
CA ASP A 273 7.24 -35.49 -0.65
C ASP A 273 7.47 -35.52 -2.16
N SER A 274 7.27 -36.65 -2.85
CA SER A 274 7.66 -36.80 -4.26
C SER A 274 6.61 -36.47 -5.31
N ASP A 275 5.31 -36.51 -4.98
CA ASP A 275 4.27 -36.56 -6.04
C ASP A 275 2.82 -36.26 -5.57
N GLY A 276 2.59 -36.04 -4.27
CA GLY A 276 1.24 -35.92 -3.70
C GLY A 276 0.40 -37.21 -3.73
N ARG A 277 1.02 -38.40 -3.72
CA ARG A 277 0.31 -39.70 -3.80
C ARG A 277 -0.58 -39.98 -2.58
N ASP A 278 -0.17 -39.47 -1.43
CA ASP A 278 -0.87 -39.65 -0.16
C ASP A 278 -1.23 -38.29 0.44
N VAL A 279 -2.46 -38.20 0.93
CA VAL A 279 -2.93 -37.12 1.80
C VAL A 279 -3.08 -37.70 3.21
N ARG A 280 -2.45 -37.06 4.19
CA ARG A 280 -2.42 -37.51 5.59
C ARG A 280 -2.73 -36.36 6.53
N PHE A 281 -3.47 -36.66 7.59
CA PHE A 281 -3.70 -35.77 8.73
C PHE A 281 -3.14 -36.46 9.96
N CYS A 282 -2.32 -35.76 10.73
CA CYS A 282 -1.78 -36.24 11.99
C CYS A 282 -2.54 -35.57 13.12
N LEU A 283 -3.22 -36.33 13.97
CA LEU A 283 -4.07 -35.81 15.04
C LEU A 283 -3.58 -36.34 16.39
N SER A 284 -3.97 -35.68 17.47
CA SER A 284 -3.83 -36.24 18.81
C SER A 284 -4.60 -37.56 18.94
N LYS A 285 -4.14 -38.44 19.82
CA LYS A 285 -4.80 -39.72 20.09
C LYS A 285 -6.24 -39.56 20.62
N ASP A 286 -6.52 -38.42 21.25
CA ASP A 286 -7.80 -38.12 21.90
C ASP A 286 -8.79 -37.44 20.93
N GLU A 287 -8.34 -37.06 19.72
CA GLU A 287 -9.14 -36.38 18.68
C GLU A 287 -9.81 -37.38 17.72
N PHE A 288 -10.43 -38.42 18.29
CA PHE A 288 -11.10 -39.47 17.52
C PHE A 288 -12.19 -38.89 16.60
N ASP A 289 -13.02 -37.99 17.12
CA ASP A 289 -14.17 -37.44 16.42
C ASP A 289 -13.77 -36.60 15.20
N PHE A 290 -12.70 -35.80 15.32
CA PHE A 290 -12.14 -35.07 14.18
C PHE A 290 -11.59 -36.03 13.11
N GLY A 291 -10.93 -37.11 13.55
CA GLY A 291 -10.44 -38.15 12.65
C GLY A 291 -11.56 -38.85 11.88
N GLU A 292 -12.67 -39.18 12.56
CA GLU A 292 -13.84 -39.79 11.90
C GLU A 292 -14.57 -38.81 10.99
N ARG A 293 -14.68 -37.53 11.37
CA ARG A 293 -15.24 -36.48 10.51
C ARG A 293 -14.46 -36.34 9.20
N LEU A 294 -13.13 -36.24 9.28
CA LEU A 294 -12.25 -36.23 8.10
C LEU A 294 -12.44 -37.47 7.23
N ARG A 295 -12.48 -38.65 7.84
CA ARG A 295 -12.70 -39.92 7.12
C ARG A 295 -14.05 -39.93 6.41
N PHE A 296 -15.11 -39.48 7.07
CA PHE A 296 -16.45 -39.41 6.50
C PHE A 296 -16.51 -38.45 5.32
N ILE A 297 -15.93 -37.24 5.44
CA ILE A 297 -15.86 -36.27 4.34
C ILE A 297 -15.13 -36.87 3.13
N LEU A 298 -13.95 -37.47 3.33
CA LEU A 298 -13.19 -38.10 2.25
C LEU A 298 -13.96 -39.24 1.58
N ASN A 299 -14.70 -40.04 2.34
CA ASN A 299 -15.51 -41.13 1.80
C ASN A 299 -16.73 -40.61 1.03
N GLU A 300 -17.56 -39.78 1.64
CA GLU A 300 -18.86 -39.41 1.10
C GLU A 300 -18.77 -38.30 0.06
N LYS A 301 -17.98 -37.25 0.35
CA LYS A 301 -17.87 -36.06 -0.51
C LYS A 301 -16.84 -36.27 -1.61
N PHE A 302 -15.70 -36.90 -1.32
CA PHE A 302 -14.65 -37.12 -2.33
C PHE A 302 -14.77 -38.50 -3.02
N GLY A 303 -15.50 -39.45 -2.44
CA GLY A 303 -15.60 -40.81 -2.97
C GLY A 303 -14.34 -41.64 -2.76
N LEU A 304 -13.50 -41.26 -1.79
CA LEU A 304 -12.22 -41.91 -1.53
C LEU A 304 -12.25 -42.72 -0.24
N ALA A 305 -11.84 -43.98 -0.29
CA ALA A 305 -11.74 -44.84 0.89
C ALA A 305 -10.59 -44.42 1.83
N ALA A 306 -10.87 -43.49 2.74
CA ALA A 306 -9.95 -43.05 3.77
C ALA A 306 -9.90 -44.03 4.95
N ARG A 307 -8.73 -44.13 5.59
CA ARG A 307 -8.51 -44.91 6.81
C ARG A 307 -8.23 -43.98 7.96
N ASN A 308 -8.79 -44.29 9.14
CA ASN A 308 -8.50 -43.61 10.38
C ASN A 308 -7.97 -44.63 11.40
N PHE A 309 -6.71 -44.50 11.83
CA PHE A 309 -6.05 -45.48 12.69
C PHE A 309 -5.12 -44.82 13.71
N ALA A 310 -4.95 -45.45 14.87
CA ALA A 310 -3.96 -45.06 15.86
C ALA A 310 -2.58 -45.60 15.48
N VAL A 311 -1.54 -44.86 15.82
CA VAL A 311 -0.14 -45.25 15.65
C VAL A 311 0.54 -45.11 17.01
N ASP A 312 1.02 -46.23 17.54
CA ASP A 312 1.79 -46.27 18.77
C ASP A 312 3.29 -46.34 18.45
N TRP A 313 4.06 -45.43 19.04
CA TRP A 313 5.51 -45.38 18.90
C TRP A 313 6.16 -45.65 20.26
N GLU A 314 6.41 -46.94 20.48
CA GLU A 314 6.96 -47.49 21.72
C GLU A 314 8.30 -46.86 22.18
N PRO A 315 9.25 -46.44 21.30
CA PRO A 315 10.53 -45.90 21.76
C PRO A 315 10.44 -44.64 22.63
N ARG A 316 9.32 -43.89 22.62
CA ARG A 316 9.07 -42.78 23.56
C ARG A 316 7.66 -42.78 24.15
N ASN A 317 6.96 -43.91 24.13
CA ASN A 317 5.57 -44.02 24.58
C ASN A 317 4.67 -42.90 24.01
N ASN A 318 4.82 -42.62 22.71
CA ASN A 318 4.09 -41.56 22.03
C ASN A 318 3.03 -42.18 21.12
N SER A 319 1.81 -41.68 21.15
CA SER A 319 0.72 -42.17 20.31
C SER A 319 0.00 -41.02 19.64
N TRP A 320 -0.36 -41.22 18.37
CA TRP A 320 -1.11 -40.25 17.57
C TRP A 320 -2.12 -40.97 16.68
N ARG A 321 -3.03 -40.21 16.09
CA ARG A 321 -3.99 -40.71 15.12
C ARG A 321 -3.62 -40.23 13.73
N THR A 322 -3.82 -41.10 12.75
CA THR A 322 -3.60 -40.77 11.35
C THR A 322 -4.85 -41.03 10.55
N VAL A 323 -5.35 -39.99 9.88
CA VAL A 323 -6.29 -40.14 8.77
C VAL A 323 -5.49 -40.14 7.48
N ARG A 324 -5.61 -41.18 6.67
CA ARG A 324 -4.85 -41.33 5.42
C ARG A 324 -5.74 -41.75 4.27
N VAL A 325 -5.47 -41.16 3.11
CA VAL A 325 -6.05 -41.56 1.84
C VAL A 325 -4.99 -41.56 0.73
N HIS A 326 -5.09 -42.53 -0.16
CA HIS A 326 -4.22 -42.69 -1.32
C HIS A 326 -4.91 -42.09 -2.55
N SER A 327 -4.59 -40.84 -2.88
CA SER A 327 -5.12 -40.17 -4.07
C SER A 327 -4.14 -39.11 -4.57
N LYS A 328 -3.48 -39.43 -5.69
CA LYS A 328 -2.56 -38.51 -6.35
C LYS A 328 -3.27 -37.27 -6.90
N LEU A 329 -4.50 -37.44 -7.37
CA LEU A 329 -5.31 -36.36 -7.92
C LEU A 329 -5.69 -35.34 -6.84
N LEU A 330 -6.18 -35.83 -5.68
CA LEU A 330 -6.49 -34.94 -4.55
C LEU A 330 -5.22 -34.26 -4.01
N GLY A 331 -4.13 -35.02 -3.81
CA GLY A 331 -2.90 -34.47 -3.28
C GLY A 331 -2.29 -33.38 -4.17
N ARG A 332 -2.34 -33.54 -5.50
CA ARG A 332 -1.93 -32.50 -6.46
C ARG A 332 -2.83 -31.28 -6.38
N TRP A 333 -4.15 -31.48 -6.42
CA TRP A 333 -5.10 -30.39 -6.33
C TRP A 333 -4.90 -29.56 -5.05
N LEU A 334 -4.67 -30.20 -3.90
CA LEU A 334 -4.37 -29.53 -2.63
C LEU A 334 -3.05 -28.75 -2.68
N ILE A 335 -2.00 -29.31 -3.28
CA ILE A 335 -0.71 -28.62 -3.45
C ILE A 335 -0.88 -27.38 -4.34
N ASP A 336 -1.62 -27.52 -5.45
CA ASP A 336 -1.80 -26.44 -6.42
C ASP A 336 -2.65 -25.29 -5.86
N ASN A 337 -3.65 -25.60 -5.01
CA ASN A 337 -4.56 -24.59 -4.45
C ASN A 337 -4.12 -24.01 -3.11
N PHE A 338 -3.47 -24.81 -2.26
CA PHE A 338 -3.15 -24.43 -0.87
C PHE A 338 -1.66 -24.51 -0.56
N GLY A 339 -0.83 -24.93 -1.51
CA GLY A 339 0.60 -25.07 -1.34
C GLY A 339 1.03 -26.33 -0.56
N LYS A 340 2.34 -26.40 -0.30
CA LYS A 340 2.99 -27.54 0.36
C LYS A 340 3.99 -27.07 1.41
N GLY A 341 4.21 -27.92 2.42
CA GLY A 341 5.10 -27.62 3.54
C GLY A 341 4.53 -26.52 4.42
N PHE A 342 5.21 -26.17 5.52
CA PHE A 342 4.68 -25.13 6.39
C PHE A 342 4.80 -23.73 5.76
N SER A 343 5.91 -23.41 5.07
CA SER A 343 6.17 -22.08 4.51
C SER A 343 5.51 -21.80 3.16
N GLY A 344 5.23 -22.85 2.39
CA GLY A 344 4.62 -22.73 1.06
C GLY A 344 3.10 -22.76 1.08
N LYS A 345 2.48 -23.01 2.24
CA LYS A 345 1.03 -23.01 2.39
C LYS A 345 0.44 -21.60 2.31
N PHE A 346 -0.70 -21.44 1.64
CA PHE A 346 -1.44 -20.18 1.52
C PHE A 346 -2.93 -20.45 1.33
N ILE A 347 -3.75 -19.39 1.45
CA ILE A 347 -5.20 -19.45 1.16
C ILE A 347 -5.43 -18.88 -0.24
N PRO A 348 -6.05 -19.63 -1.17
CA PRO A 348 -6.29 -19.16 -2.51
C PRO A 348 -7.37 -18.07 -2.54
N GLN A 349 -7.32 -17.22 -3.56
CA GLN A 349 -8.21 -16.05 -3.67
C GLN A 349 -9.70 -16.42 -3.66
N TRP A 350 -10.09 -17.55 -4.25
CA TRP A 350 -11.48 -17.99 -4.26
C TRP A 350 -11.99 -18.31 -2.85
N MET A 351 -11.12 -18.76 -1.92
CA MET A 351 -11.47 -18.97 -0.51
C MET A 351 -11.43 -17.65 0.28
N MET A 352 -10.49 -16.74 -0.06
CA MET A 352 -10.44 -15.38 0.52
C MET A 352 -11.69 -14.53 0.21
N SER A 353 -12.38 -14.84 -0.88
CA SER A 353 -13.62 -14.18 -1.31
C SER A 353 -14.88 -15.04 -1.17
N ALA A 354 -14.75 -16.25 -0.60
CA ALA A 354 -15.86 -17.17 -0.40
C ALA A 354 -16.95 -16.58 0.52
N PRO A 355 -18.19 -17.08 0.43
CA PRO A 355 -19.25 -16.75 1.37
C PRO A 355 -18.82 -16.88 2.83
N HIS A 356 -19.34 -15.99 3.70
CA HIS A 356 -18.93 -15.95 5.10
C HIS A 356 -19.15 -17.27 5.84
N TYR A 357 -20.21 -18.02 5.52
CA TYR A 357 -20.45 -19.31 6.17
C TYR A 357 -19.36 -20.35 5.83
N LEU A 358 -18.84 -20.35 4.60
CA LEU A 358 -17.72 -21.19 4.20
C LEU A 358 -16.42 -20.73 4.85
N GLN A 359 -16.18 -19.42 4.91
CA GLN A 359 -15.01 -18.86 5.60
C GLN A 359 -15.02 -19.18 7.09
N ALA A 360 -16.19 -19.17 7.74
CA ALA A 360 -16.35 -19.54 9.14
C ALA A 360 -16.05 -21.02 9.37
N ALA A 361 -16.61 -21.92 8.55
CA ALA A 361 -16.34 -23.35 8.64
C ALA A 361 -14.86 -23.67 8.35
N PHE A 362 -14.28 -23.01 7.34
CA PHE A 362 -12.87 -23.09 7.03
C PHE A 362 -12.01 -22.67 8.21
N LEU A 363 -12.19 -21.45 8.74
CA LEU A 363 -11.45 -20.93 9.91
C LEU A 363 -11.59 -21.85 11.13
N GLN A 364 -12.78 -22.42 11.35
CA GLN A 364 -13.02 -23.41 12.40
C GLN A 364 -12.18 -24.67 12.21
N GLY A 365 -12.00 -25.14 10.97
CA GLY A 365 -11.12 -26.27 10.67
C GLY A 365 -9.66 -26.00 11.05
N ILE A 366 -9.12 -24.80 10.79
CA ILE A 366 -7.77 -24.45 11.27
C ILE A 366 -7.75 -24.38 12.80
N ALA A 367 -8.79 -23.83 13.42
CA ALA A 367 -8.91 -23.72 14.87
C ALA A 367 -9.05 -25.07 15.58
N ASP A 368 -9.69 -26.06 14.97
CA ASP A 368 -9.85 -27.39 15.54
C ASP A 368 -8.52 -28.18 15.51
N GLY A 369 -7.65 -27.92 14.54
CA GLY A 369 -6.30 -28.49 14.48
C GLY A 369 -5.28 -27.72 15.31
N ASP A 370 -5.04 -26.45 14.97
CA ASP A 370 -3.95 -25.62 15.54
C ASP A 370 -4.42 -24.57 16.57
N GLY A 371 -5.71 -24.59 16.93
CA GLY A 371 -6.30 -23.61 17.83
C GLY A 371 -6.19 -24.00 19.31
N THR A 372 -6.07 -22.99 20.16
CA THR A 372 -6.14 -23.15 21.62
C THR A 372 -7.11 -22.12 22.18
N THR A 373 -8.02 -22.57 23.05
CA THR A 373 -8.89 -21.65 23.81
C THR A 373 -8.05 -20.91 24.85
N VAL A 374 -7.99 -19.58 24.76
CA VAL A 374 -7.13 -18.76 25.64
C VAL A 374 -7.91 -17.96 26.68
N ASN A 375 -9.15 -17.61 26.37
CA ASN A 375 -10.11 -16.99 27.27
C ASN A 375 -11.50 -17.51 26.89
N ARG A 376 -12.50 -17.28 27.76
CA ARG A 376 -13.90 -17.53 27.41
C ARG A 376 -14.24 -16.77 26.11
N GLY A 377 -14.68 -17.51 25.09
CA GLY A 377 -15.06 -16.97 23.78
C GLY A 377 -13.90 -16.46 22.92
N GLN A 378 -12.66 -16.90 23.17
CA GLN A 378 -11.52 -16.56 22.31
C GLN A 378 -10.66 -17.77 21.95
N THR A 379 -10.33 -17.86 20.67
CA THR A 379 -9.46 -18.87 20.09
C THR A 379 -8.17 -18.24 19.62
N ARG A 380 -7.03 -18.87 19.91
CA ARG A 380 -5.72 -18.50 19.38
C ARG A 380 -5.21 -19.59 18.45
N ILE A 381 -4.84 -19.22 17.24
CA ILE A 381 -4.15 -20.08 16.27
C ILE A 381 -2.69 -19.63 16.22
N THR A 382 -1.74 -20.57 16.30
CA THR A 382 -0.30 -20.28 16.27
C THR A 382 0.40 -21.03 15.14
N LEU A 383 0.90 -20.33 14.14
CA LEU A 383 1.58 -20.94 12.98
C LEU A 383 2.92 -20.25 12.71
N SER A 384 3.87 -20.97 12.10
CA SER A 384 5.17 -20.40 11.68
C SER A 384 5.12 -19.66 10.34
N ASN A 385 4.00 -19.75 9.61
CA ASN A 385 3.82 -19.12 8.31
C ASN A 385 3.10 -17.78 8.45
N GLU A 386 3.85 -16.68 8.35
CA GLU A 386 3.31 -15.33 8.47
C GLU A 386 2.25 -15.00 7.41
N VAL A 387 2.44 -15.45 6.17
CA VAL A 387 1.52 -15.20 5.05
C VAL A 387 0.16 -15.80 5.39
N LEU A 388 0.13 -17.07 5.77
CA LEU A 388 -1.09 -17.77 6.13
C LEU A 388 -1.79 -17.12 7.33
N VAL A 389 -1.05 -16.76 8.39
CA VAL A 389 -1.65 -16.13 9.58
C VAL A 389 -2.25 -14.75 9.25
N ARG A 390 -1.66 -13.99 8.33
CA ARG A 390 -2.21 -12.70 7.87
C ARG A 390 -3.47 -12.88 7.04
N GLN A 391 -3.55 -13.91 6.20
CA GLN A 391 -4.78 -14.23 5.46
C GLN A 391 -5.90 -14.70 6.41
N LEU A 392 -5.58 -15.51 7.42
CA LEU A 392 -6.54 -15.90 8.46
C LEU A 392 -7.02 -14.69 9.28
N PHE A 393 -6.13 -13.73 9.56
CA PHE A 393 -6.50 -12.46 10.19
C PHE A 393 -7.53 -11.71 9.35
N GLU A 394 -7.31 -11.60 8.03
CA GLU A 394 -8.24 -10.93 7.12
C GLU A 394 -9.60 -11.64 7.07
N ILE A 395 -9.62 -12.97 6.98
CA ILE A 395 -10.86 -13.76 7.08
C ILE A 395 -11.59 -13.47 8.40
N ALA A 396 -10.87 -13.46 9.52
CA ALA A 396 -11.49 -13.17 10.81
C ALA A 396 -12.09 -11.74 10.87
N VAL A 397 -11.45 -10.74 10.25
CA VAL A 397 -12.02 -9.39 10.11
C VAL A 397 -13.30 -9.41 9.29
N ARG A 398 -13.31 -10.12 8.15
CA ARG A 398 -14.50 -10.26 7.28
C ARG A 398 -15.68 -10.90 8.01
N LEU A 399 -15.41 -11.89 8.86
CA LEU A 399 -16.40 -12.53 9.71
C LEU A 399 -16.91 -11.63 10.87
N GLY A 400 -16.46 -10.38 10.93
CA GLY A 400 -16.91 -9.40 11.92
C GLY A 400 -16.17 -9.49 13.27
N TYR A 401 -15.12 -10.32 13.37
CA TYR A 401 -14.27 -10.30 14.55
C TYR A 401 -13.32 -9.11 14.52
N SER A 402 -12.85 -8.72 15.70
CA SER A 402 -11.68 -7.86 15.84
C SER A 402 -10.47 -8.71 16.28
N PRO A 403 -9.81 -9.43 15.36
CA PRO A 403 -8.66 -10.28 15.71
C PRO A 403 -7.44 -9.49 16.18
N SER A 404 -6.52 -10.17 16.84
CA SER A 404 -5.19 -9.65 17.17
C SER A 404 -4.11 -10.52 16.56
N LEU A 405 -3.03 -9.88 16.10
CA LEU A 405 -1.87 -10.51 15.53
C LEU A 405 -0.65 -10.22 16.41
N ARG A 406 0.13 -11.26 16.73
CA ARG A 406 1.36 -11.13 17.51
C ARG A 406 2.47 -12.00 16.93
N LYS A 407 3.67 -11.43 16.84
CA LYS A 407 4.89 -12.21 16.62
C LYS A 407 5.33 -12.78 17.97
N ASN A 408 5.49 -14.09 18.05
CA ASN A 408 5.89 -14.79 19.28
C ASN A 408 7.40 -14.80 19.44
N THR A 409 7.87 -14.85 20.69
CA THR A 409 9.28 -15.10 20.97
C THR A 409 9.66 -16.49 20.52
N ARG A 410 10.68 -16.60 19.66
CA ARG A 410 11.17 -17.87 19.15
C ARG A 410 11.79 -18.72 20.28
N PRO A 411 11.29 -19.94 20.53
CA PRO A 411 11.94 -20.87 21.45
C PRO A 411 13.34 -21.27 20.96
N LYS A 412 14.25 -21.60 21.88
CA LYS A 412 15.66 -21.93 21.55
C LYS A 412 15.83 -23.05 20.51
N LEU A 413 14.91 -24.02 20.50
CA LEU A 413 14.95 -25.18 19.59
C LEU A 413 14.14 -24.99 18.31
N ALA A 414 13.36 -23.90 18.20
CA ALA A 414 12.57 -23.65 17.01
C ALA A 414 13.48 -23.17 15.87
N THR A 415 13.22 -23.60 14.64
CA THR A 415 13.94 -23.17 13.44
C THR A 415 13.40 -21.87 12.86
N GLN A 416 12.17 -21.49 13.23
CA GLN A 416 11.48 -20.31 12.71
C GLN A 416 10.70 -19.56 13.79
N ASP A 417 10.41 -18.29 13.52
CA ASP A 417 9.53 -17.47 14.34
C ASP A 417 8.08 -17.95 14.15
N ALA A 418 7.27 -17.87 15.21
CA ALA A 418 5.86 -18.19 15.17
C ALA A 418 4.99 -16.93 15.28
N TRP A 419 3.81 -16.98 14.70
CA TRP A 419 2.83 -15.92 14.69
C TRP A 419 1.54 -16.43 15.32
N SER A 420 0.96 -15.62 16.22
CA SER A 420 -0.33 -15.89 16.85
C SER A 420 -1.40 -14.98 16.27
N LEU A 421 -2.46 -15.58 15.74
CA LEU A 421 -3.76 -14.94 15.55
C LEU A 421 -4.64 -15.25 16.75
N THR A 422 -5.32 -14.26 17.32
CA THR A 422 -6.36 -14.49 18.35
C THR A 422 -7.62 -13.74 17.97
N TYR A 423 -8.74 -14.44 17.86
CA TYR A 423 -10.04 -13.89 17.48
C TYR A 423 -11.13 -14.38 18.46
N GLY A 424 -12.33 -13.81 18.35
CA GLY A 424 -13.46 -14.09 19.24
C GLY A 424 -14.21 -12.82 19.64
N GLU A 425 -15.03 -12.90 20.69
CA GLU A 425 -16.02 -11.87 21.04
C GLU A 425 -15.41 -10.57 21.60
N ARG A 426 -14.13 -10.56 21.99
CA ARG A 426 -13.51 -9.39 22.61
C ARG A 426 -12.99 -8.38 21.58
N ALA A 427 -13.74 -7.30 21.40
CA ALA A 427 -13.38 -6.17 20.53
C ALA A 427 -12.69 -4.99 21.25
N TRP A 428 -11.99 -5.21 22.37
CA TRP A 428 -11.34 -4.10 23.11
C TRP A 428 -10.44 -3.25 22.20
N MET A 429 -10.53 -1.93 22.32
CA MET A 429 -9.77 -0.94 21.52
C MET A 429 -9.90 -1.11 20.00
N ALA A 430 -11.04 -1.65 19.57
CA ALA A 430 -11.48 -1.64 18.20
C ALA A 430 -12.89 -1.04 18.12
N HIS A 431 -13.15 -0.24 17.10
CA HIS A 431 -14.47 0.23 16.71
C HIS A 431 -14.77 -0.36 15.33
N GLY A 432 -15.53 -1.45 15.28
CA GLY A 432 -15.68 -2.24 14.06
C GLY A 432 -14.33 -2.73 13.55
N ASP A 433 -13.95 -2.27 12.36
CA ASP A 433 -12.66 -2.54 11.71
C ASP A 433 -11.64 -1.41 11.87
N TYR A 434 -11.79 -0.54 12.86
CA TYR A 434 -10.81 0.49 13.22
C TYR A 434 -10.11 0.17 14.53
N TYR A 435 -8.78 0.18 14.58
CA TYR A 435 -7.99 -0.16 15.77
C TYR A 435 -7.26 1.05 16.35
N GLN A 436 -7.26 1.18 17.67
CA GLN A 436 -6.73 2.35 18.38
C GLN A 436 -5.21 2.50 18.19
N ILE A 437 -4.75 3.72 17.91
CA ILE A 437 -3.33 4.07 17.95
C ILE A 437 -2.85 4.13 19.41
N ARG A 438 -1.71 3.50 19.69
CA ARG A 438 -1.10 3.45 21.02
C ARG A 438 0.10 4.38 21.17
N SER A 439 0.93 4.47 20.15
CA SER A 439 1.96 5.51 20.03
C SER A 439 2.48 5.61 18.60
N CYS A 440 3.05 6.75 18.25
CA CYS A 440 3.79 6.97 17.02
C CYS A 440 4.98 7.87 17.34
N GLU A 441 6.19 7.32 17.31
CA GLU A 441 7.38 7.99 17.85
C GLU A 441 8.56 7.89 16.87
N PRO A 442 9.37 8.96 16.73
CA PRO A 442 10.57 8.92 15.89
C PRO A 442 11.61 7.97 16.49
N THR A 443 12.31 7.21 15.64
CA THR A 443 13.37 6.28 16.08
C THR A 443 14.76 6.87 15.93
N GLY A 444 14.91 7.88 15.06
CA GLY A 444 16.20 8.43 14.65
C GLY A 444 16.98 7.55 13.66
N GLU A 445 16.46 6.37 13.34
CA GLU A 445 17.04 5.44 12.36
C GLU A 445 16.69 5.88 10.94
N GLU A 446 17.65 5.82 10.01
CA GLU A 446 17.42 6.07 8.59
C GLU A 446 17.70 4.78 7.80
N THR A 447 16.81 4.43 6.88
CA THR A 447 16.99 3.23 6.05
C THR A 447 16.41 3.41 4.65
N THR A 448 16.59 2.41 3.79
CA THR A 448 15.89 2.32 2.50
C THR A 448 14.41 2.04 2.73
N VAL A 449 13.57 2.85 2.09
CA VAL A 449 12.12 2.81 2.19
C VAL A 449 11.51 2.78 0.78
N TYR A 450 10.36 2.13 0.69
CA TYR A 450 9.65 1.75 -0.53
C TYR A 450 8.22 2.30 -0.47
N ASN A 451 7.67 2.62 -1.63
CA ASN A 451 6.24 2.88 -1.84
C ASN A 451 5.89 2.49 -3.28
N PHE A 452 4.62 2.47 -3.63
CA PHE A 452 4.17 2.22 -4.99
C PHE A 452 2.80 2.88 -5.23
N GLU A 453 2.47 3.14 -6.48
CA GLU A 453 1.15 3.64 -6.86
C GLU A 453 0.16 2.52 -7.13
N VAL A 454 -1.11 2.79 -6.84
CA VAL A 454 -2.23 1.88 -7.07
C VAL A 454 -3.30 2.62 -7.86
N GLU A 455 -3.80 1.99 -8.92
CA GLU A 455 -4.84 2.57 -9.78
C GLU A 455 -6.16 2.80 -9.02
N GLU A 456 -6.90 3.85 -9.40
CA GLU A 456 -8.20 4.28 -8.88
C GLU A 456 -8.23 4.67 -7.39
N ASP A 457 -7.95 3.73 -6.50
CA ASP A 457 -8.15 3.88 -5.05
C ASP A 457 -6.96 4.51 -4.36
N HIS A 458 -5.79 4.50 -5.01
CA HIS A 458 -4.59 5.17 -4.52
C HIS A 458 -4.25 4.78 -3.07
N SER A 459 -4.44 3.51 -2.74
CA SER A 459 -4.24 3.00 -1.39
C SER A 459 -3.92 1.52 -1.45
N TYR A 460 -3.34 1.02 -0.37
CA TYR A 460 -3.08 -0.39 -0.21
C TYR A 460 -3.13 -0.77 1.27
N VAL A 461 -3.05 -2.06 1.55
CA VAL A 461 -3.05 -2.58 2.92
C VAL A 461 -1.63 -3.05 3.29
N ALA A 462 -0.99 -2.32 4.21
CA ALA A 462 0.34 -2.62 4.73
C ALA A 462 0.24 -3.09 6.19
N ASN A 463 0.79 -4.26 6.49
CA ASN A 463 0.72 -4.90 7.80
C ASN A 463 -0.71 -4.94 8.39
N GLN A 464 -1.71 -5.25 7.57
CA GLN A 464 -3.16 -5.23 7.86
C GLN A 464 -3.82 -3.85 7.99
N ILE A 465 -3.08 -2.74 7.83
CA ILE A 465 -3.62 -1.39 8.00
C ILE A 465 -3.79 -0.73 6.63
N ALA A 466 -4.92 -0.06 6.41
CA ALA A 466 -5.16 0.71 5.19
C ALA A 466 -4.32 1.99 5.18
N VAL A 467 -3.50 2.13 4.15
CA VAL A 467 -2.50 3.18 3.99
C VAL A 467 -2.58 3.77 2.59
N HIS A 468 -2.10 5.00 2.46
CA HIS A 468 -2.20 5.77 1.23
C HIS A 468 -0.92 5.65 0.38
N ASN A 469 -1.02 5.57 -0.95
CA ASN A 469 0.16 5.76 -1.82
C ASN A 469 0.61 7.24 -1.86
N CYS A 470 1.71 7.55 -2.56
CA CYS A 470 1.93 8.91 -3.03
C CYS A 470 1.10 9.11 -4.30
N PHE A 471 0.43 10.26 -4.48
CA PHE A 471 -0.27 10.56 -5.73
C PHE A 471 0.67 11.32 -6.67
N VAL A 472 0.99 10.80 -7.84
CA VAL A 472 1.52 11.57 -8.96
C VAL A 472 0.53 11.48 -10.13
N LEU A 473 -0.19 12.56 -10.40
CA LEU A 473 -1.14 12.63 -11.49
C LEU A 473 -0.46 13.16 -12.75
N ASN A 474 -0.55 12.41 -13.85
CA ASN A 474 -0.17 12.92 -15.16
C ASN A 474 -1.14 14.00 -15.62
N VAL A 475 -0.64 15.00 -16.37
CA VAL A 475 -1.47 16.05 -17.01
C VAL A 475 -1.37 15.91 -18.53
N PRO A 476 -2.29 15.18 -19.19
CA PRO A 476 -2.29 15.04 -20.64
C PRO A 476 -2.52 16.37 -21.35
N ASP A 477 -2.02 16.53 -22.57
CA ASP A 477 -2.10 17.78 -23.34
C ASP A 477 -3.36 17.90 -24.21
N SER A 478 -4.50 17.66 -23.57
CA SER A 478 -5.85 17.86 -24.12
C SER A 478 -6.73 18.52 -23.07
N ILE A 479 -7.76 19.26 -23.49
CA ILE A 479 -8.69 19.89 -22.53
C ILE A 479 -9.41 18.81 -21.73
N GLU A 480 -9.82 17.73 -22.38
CA GLU A 480 -10.44 16.56 -21.73
C GLU A 480 -9.52 15.99 -20.65
N GLY A 481 -8.25 15.70 -21.00
CA GLY A 481 -7.28 15.13 -20.05
C GLY A 481 -6.90 16.08 -18.92
N ILE A 482 -6.80 17.38 -19.18
CA ILE A 482 -6.55 18.40 -18.14
C ILE A 482 -7.72 18.48 -17.15
N MET A 483 -8.96 18.41 -17.65
CA MET A 483 -10.15 18.48 -16.80
C MET A 483 -10.39 17.17 -16.04
N GLU A 484 -10.13 16.01 -16.66
CA GLU A 484 -10.11 14.70 -15.99
C GLU A 484 -9.07 14.67 -14.86
N HIS A 485 -7.87 15.19 -15.11
CA HIS A 485 -6.83 15.36 -14.10
C HIS A 485 -7.28 16.26 -12.94
N ALA A 486 -7.88 17.43 -13.25
CA ALA A 486 -8.37 18.34 -12.22
C ALA A 486 -9.51 17.71 -11.39
N GLN A 487 -10.37 16.91 -12.02
CA GLN A 487 -11.40 16.13 -11.34
C GLN A 487 -10.79 15.08 -10.42
N ALA A 488 -9.79 14.31 -10.89
CA ALA A 488 -9.08 13.34 -10.08
C ALA A 488 -8.43 14.02 -8.86
N ALA A 489 -7.73 15.14 -9.07
CA ALA A 489 -7.13 15.92 -7.99
C ALA A 489 -8.16 16.44 -6.98
N ALA A 490 -9.35 16.84 -7.44
CA ALA A 490 -10.44 17.27 -6.58
C ALA A 490 -10.97 16.15 -5.69
N ILE A 491 -11.18 14.96 -6.25
CA ILE A 491 -11.62 13.77 -5.50
C ILE A 491 -10.55 13.38 -4.47
N ILE A 492 -9.27 13.45 -4.85
CA ILE A 492 -8.15 13.18 -3.96
C ILE A 492 -8.08 14.18 -2.80
N HIS A 493 -8.24 15.47 -3.08
CA HIS A 493 -8.26 16.49 -2.03
C HIS A 493 -9.51 16.38 -1.16
N GLN A 494 -10.66 15.96 -1.72
CA GLN A 494 -11.88 15.70 -0.97
C GLN A 494 -11.68 14.62 0.09
N THR A 495 -10.94 13.55 -0.25
CA THR A 495 -10.66 12.46 0.71
C THR A 495 -9.53 12.82 1.69
N GLY A 496 -8.75 13.88 1.43
CA GLY A 496 -7.69 14.38 2.32
C GLY A 496 -6.27 14.06 1.84
N GLY A 497 -6.12 13.54 0.62
CA GLY A 497 -4.85 13.32 -0.05
C GLY A 497 -4.20 14.60 -0.59
N GLY A 498 -2.89 14.56 -0.84
CA GLY A 498 -2.18 15.62 -1.57
C GLY A 498 -1.64 15.08 -2.89
N THR A 499 -1.67 15.88 -3.94
CA THR A 499 -1.34 15.44 -5.31
C THR A 499 0.00 15.98 -5.78
N GLY A 500 0.93 15.09 -6.09
CA GLY A 500 1.97 15.32 -7.09
C GLY A 500 1.35 15.34 -8.48
N MET A 501 1.92 16.11 -9.39
CA MET A 501 1.40 16.31 -10.74
C MET A 501 2.57 16.55 -11.68
N THR A 502 2.65 15.83 -12.80
CA THR A 502 3.67 16.13 -13.83
C THR A 502 3.04 16.92 -14.97
N TYR A 503 3.60 18.09 -15.23
CA TYR A 503 3.19 19.01 -16.27
C TYR A 503 4.11 18.93 -17.51
N GLU A 504 4.99 17.94 -17.56
CA GLU A 504 5.95 17.75 -18.65
C GLU A 504 5.29 17.45 -20.00
N PHE A 505 4.06 16.95 -20.00
CA PHE A 505 3.33 16.67 -21.23
C PHE A 505 2.65 17.91 -21.80
N LEU A 506 2.41 18.96 -21.02
CA LEU A 506 1.71 20.12 -21.55
C LEU A 506 2.57 20.92 -22.53
N ARG A 507 1.98 21.30 -23.67
CA ARG A 507 2.60 22.24 -24.61
C ARG A 507 2.85 23.60 -23.95
N PRO A 508 3.90 24.33 -24.34
CA PRO A 508 4.25 25.62 -23.73
C PRO A 508 3.21 26.70 -24.03
N ALA A 509 3.29 27.85 -23.36
CA ALA A 509 2.44 28.97 -23.75
C ALA A 509 2.90 29.51 -25.11
N GLY A 510 1.95 29.94 -25.94
CA GLY A 510 2.22 30.41 -27.30
C GLY A 510 2.32 29.32 -28.36
N ALA A 511 2.38 28.03 -27.97
CA ALA A 511 2.31 26.90 -28.90
C ALA A 511 1.03 26.91 -29.73
N MET A 512 1.12 26.46 -30.99
CA MET A 512 -0.02 26.43 -31.90
C MET A 512 -0.93 25.24 -31.59
N VAL A 513 -2.21 25.50 -31.36
CA VAL A 513 -3.21 24.45 -31.13
C VAL A 513 -3.81 24.02 -32.47
N ASN A 514 -3.44 22.83 -32.95
CA ASN A 514 -3.86 22.33 -34.27
C ASN A 514 -5.38 22.29 -34.49
N SER A 515 -6.17 22.00 -33.45
CA SER A 515 -7.63 21.86 -33.55
C SER A 515 -8.37 23.19 -33.65
N THR A 516 -7.89 24.25 -33.00
CA THR A 516 -8.56 25.57 -32.92
C THR A 516 -7.84 26.66 -33.70
N ARG A 517 -6.61 26.40 -34.18
CA ARG A 517 -5.67 27.37 -34.78
C ARG A 517 -5.35 28.56 -33.86
N GLY A 518 -5.61 28.43 -32.56
CA GLY A 518 -5.26 29.40 -31.52
C GLY A 518 -3.88 29.14 -30.91
N VAL A 519 -3.55 29.91 -29.85
CA VAL A 519 -2.32 29.75 -29.07
C VAL A 519 -2.62 29.14 -27.69
N ALA A 520 -1.74 28.26 -27.21
CA ALA A 520 -1.86 27.65 -25.89
C ALA A 520 -1.50 28.65 -24.77
N SER A 521 -2.13 28.49 -23.60
CA SER A 521 -1.85 29.31 -22.40
C SER A 521 -0.69 28.75 -21.55
N GLY A 522 -0.24 27.53 -21.83
CA GLY A 522 0.90 26.89 -21.20
C GLY A 522 0.64 26.28 -19.82
N PRO A 523 1.62 25.55 -19.26
CA PRO A 523 1.41 24.72 -18.08
C PRO A 523 1.04 25.49 -16.81
N VAL A 524 1.56 26.72 -16.63
CA VAL A 524 1.27 27.56 -15.45
C VAL A 524 -0.20 27.97 -15.42
N SER A 525 -0.80 28.25 -16.57
CA SER A 525 -2.23 28.54 -16.67
C SER A 525 -3.09 27.36 -16.22
N PHE A 526 -2.67 26.13 -16.53
CA PHE A 526 -3.38 24.92 -16.13
C PHE A 526 -3.12 24.52 -14.67
N MET A 527 -1.91 24.77 -14.15
CA MET A 527 -1.62 24.67 -12.71
C MET A 527 -2.59 25.52 -11.88
N ASN A 528 -2.98 26.70 -12.39
CA ASN A 528 -3.96 27.55 -11.72
C ASN A 528 -5.35 26.90 -11.61
N ILE A 529 -5.76 26.06 -12.56
CA ILE A 529 -7.04 25.33 -12.46
C ILE A 529 -7.03 24.45 -11.21
N VAL A 530 -5.97 23.66 -11.03
CA VAL A 530 -5.81 22.80 -9.86
C VAL A 530 -5.69 23.65 -8.60
N ASN A 531 -4.88 24.70 -8.61
CA ASN A 531 -4.72 25.58 -7.44
C ASN A 531 -6.06 26.18 -7.00
N THR A 532 -6.85 26.70 -7.94
CA THR A 532 -8.19 27.23 -7.67
C THR A 532 -9.15 26.14 -7.21
N MET A 533 -9.15 24.97 -7.85
CA MET A 533 -9.93 23.82 -7.41
C MET A 533 -9.58 23.46 -5.96
N THR A 534 -8.31 23.38 -5.60
CA THR A 534 -7.84 23.08 -4.23
C THR A 534 -8.25 24.17 -3.22
N GLU A 535 -8.43 25.42 -3.66
CA GLU A 535 -9.00 26.49 -2.83
C GLU A 535 -10.49 26.32 -2.57
N VAL A 536 -11.22 25.83 -3.57
CA VAL A 536 -12.67 25.64 -3.53
C VAL A 536 -13.04 24.35 -2.77
N VAL A 537 -12.36 23.24 -3.09
CA VAL A 537 -12.52 21.92 -2.46
C VAL A 537 -11.82 21.93 -1.10
N LYS A 538 -12.47 22.57 -0.12
CA LYS A 538 -12.01 22.59 1.27
C LYS A 538 -12.43 21.32 1.98
N GLN A 539 -11.48 20.60 2.58
CA GLN A 539 -11.75 19.46 3.45
C GLN A 539 -12.62 19.90 4.63
N GLY A 540 -13.93 19.63 4.61
CA GLY A 540 -14.85 19.84 5.75
C GLY A 540 -14.75 21.22 6.43
N GLY A 541 -14.25 22.25 5.74
CA GLY A 541 -14.00 23.59 6.27
C GLY A 541 -12.67 23.82 7.05
N VAL A 542 -11.78 22.82 7.23
CA VAL A 542 -10.65 22.93 8.18
C VAL A 542 -9.24 22.83 7.55
N ARG A 543 -9.06 22.17 6.40
CA ARG A 543 -7.72 22.02 5.75
C ARG A 543 -7.78 22.24 4.23
N ARG A 544 -6.71 22.81 3.68
CA ARG A 544 -6.48 23.05 2.24
C ARG A 544 -5.70 21.86 1.66
N GLY A 545 -6.09 21.36 0.48
CA GLY A 545 -5.35 20.32 -0.23
C GLY A 545 -3.93 20.78 -0.57
N ALA A 546 -3.02 19.83 -0.83
CA ALA A 546 -1.62 20.11 -1.10
C ALA A 546 -1.25 19.62 -2.51
N ASN A 547 -0.63 20.50 -3.31
CA ASN A 547 -0.19 20.21 -4.66
C ASN A 547 1.34 20.21 -4.76
N MET A 548 1.92 19.32 -5.58
CA MET A 548 3.31 19.35 -5.99
C MET A 548 3.35 19.25 -7.52
N GLY A 549 3.72 20.33 -8.21
CA GLY A 549 3.96 20.30 -9.65
C GLY A 549 5.39 19.89 -9.97
N MET A 550 5.57 18.97 -10.91
CA MET A 550 6.83 18.46 -11.41
C MET A 550 6.92 18.69 -12.92
N MET A 551 8.11 18.96 -13.41
CA MET A 551 8.38 19.19 -14.83
C MET A 551 9.85 18.90 -15.13
N ARG A 552 10.13 18.27 -16.27
CA ARG A 552 11.49 17.88 -16.66
C ARG A 552 12.24 19.03 -17.36
N CYS A 553 13.37 19.45 -16.78
CA CYS A 553 14.33 20.37 -17.41
C CYS A 553 15.46 19.59 -18.11
N LEU A 554 15.81 19.94 -19.36
CA LEU A 554 16.97 19.38 -20.06
C LEU A 554 17.93 20.49 -20.48
N ALA A 555 19.23 20.28 -20.26
CA ALA A 555 20.27 21.30 -20.44
C ALA A 555 20.48 21.74 -21.90
N GLY A 556 20.59 23.06 -22.06
CA GLY A 556 20.76 23.85 -23.29
C GLY A 556 19.75 25.01 -23.33
N ASP A 557 20.16 26.21 -22.90
CA ASP A 557 19.38 27.47 -22.83
C ASP A 557 17.94 27.36 -22.26
N THR A 558 17.83 26.61 -21.15
CA THR A 558 16.64 26.31 -20.33
C THR A 558 15.38 25.86 -21.06
N MET A 559 15.54 24.82 -21.86
CA MET A 559 14.45 24.10 -22.51
C MET A 559 13.80 23.02 -21.61
N ILE A 560 12.47 23.05 -21.50
CA ILE A 560 11.64 21.96 -21.01
C ILE A 560 11.23 21.08 -22.18
N SER A 561 11.27 19.77 -21.99
CA SER A 561 10.68 18.84 -22.96
C SER A 561 9.16 18.86 -22.77
N THR A 562 8.46 19.34 -23.79
CA THR A 562 7.00 19.24 -23.94
C THR A 562 6.68 18.25 -25.07
N ILE A 563 5.40 17.93 -25.30
CA ILE A 563 5.01 17.08 -26.45
C ILE A 563 5.40 17.71 -27.79
N GLU A 564 5.52 19.05 -27.85
CA GLU A 564 5.89 19.78 -29.07
C GLU A 564 7.40 19.99 -29.23
N GLY A 565 8.21 19.56 -28.27
CA GLY A 565 9.67 19.68 -28.29
C GLY A 565 10.24 20.47 -27.10
N ARG A 566 11.47 20.95 -27.26
CA ARG A 566 12.22 21.72 -26.26
C ARG A 566 11.76 23.18 -26.25
N VAL A 567 11.43 23.76 -25.07
CA VAL A 567 10.88 25.12 -24.96
C VAL A 567 11.38 25.89 -23.73
N GLU A 568 11.67 27.19 -23.83
CA GLU A 568 12.19 27.97 -22.71
C GLU A 568 11.20 28.12 -21.53
N ILE A 569 11.70 28.05 -20.29
CA ILE A 569 10.88 28.22 -19.06
C ILE A 569 10.05 29.52 -19.05
N LYS A 570 10.60 30.66 -19.49
CA LYS A 570 9.86 31.93 -19.56
C LYS A 570 8.60 31.84 -20.43
N ASP A 571 8.64 30.98 -21.44
CA ASP A 571 7.55 30.81 -22.40
C ASP A 571 6.43 29.90 -21.86
N LEU A 572 6.57 29.34 -20.66
CA LEU A 572 5.48 28.63 -19.96
C LEU A 572 4.48 29.56 -19.27
N VAL A 573 4.92 30.78 -18.93
CA VAL A 573 4.18 31.74 -18.09
C VAL A 573 3.29 32.65 -18.95
N GLY A 574 3.62 32.76 -20.25
CA GLY A 574 2.96 33.64 -21.21
C GLY A 574 3.16 35.14 -20.92
N LYS A 575 3.21 35.96 -21.97
CA LYS A 575 2.86 37.39 -21.84
C LYS A 575 1.34 37.45 -21.79
N ARG A 576 0.79 37.58 -20.57
CA ARG A 576 -0.65 37.71 -20.21
C ARG A 576 -1.64 37.69 -21.39
N PRO A 577 -2.63 36.78 -21.43
CA PRO A 577 -3.89 37.06 -22.09
C PRO A 577 -4.83 37.77 -21.11
N TYR A 578 -5.22 39.00 -21.50
CA TYR A 578 -6.28 39.88 -20.96
C TYR A 578 -6.09 40.49 -19.57
#